data_AF-A0A9D4MBN9-F1
#
_entry.id   AF-A0A9D4MBN9-F1
#
_cell.length_a   1.000
_cell.length_b   1.000
_cell.length_c   1.000
_cell.angle_alpha   90.00
_cell.angle_beta   90.00
_cell.angle_gamma   90.00
#
_symmetry.space_group_name_H-M   'P 1'
#
loop_
_entity.id
_entity.type
_entity.pdbx_description
1 polymer ?
#
loop_
_entity_poly.entity_id
_entity_poly.type
_entity_poly.pdbx_seq_one_letter_code
_entity_poly.pdbx_strand_id
1 'polypeptide(L)'
;MDGLYPAPTFFTVNELSGEIRLQSSIATDAMLTNTYFVKLLAYDTAYPTMFGTATATIFVNRNPNGPVFLNQNCRASISETALIGQNIFNATAVDADLVSKRK
;
A
#
# COMPACT_ATOMS: atom_id res chain seq x y z
N MET A 1 14.92 18.19 2.74
CA MET A 1 14.04 17.29 3.52
C MET A 1 14.91 16.30 4.26
N ASP A 2 14.89 16.33 5.59
CA ASP A 2 15.68 15.39 6.42
C ASP A 2 14.74 14.34 7.02
N GLY A 3 14.15 13.49 6.17
CA GLY A 3 13.24 12.42 6.63
C GLY A 3 13.97 11.23 7.24
N LEU A 4 13.26 10.45 8.06
CA LEU A 4 13.80 9.17 8.56
C LEU A 4 13.75 8.13 7.44
N TYR A 5 14.85 7.41 7.22
CA TYR A 5 14.85 6.29 6.28
C TYR A 5 13.71 5.31 6.61
N PRO A 6 12.93 4.85 5.62
CA PRO A 6 13.11 5.03 4.17
C PRO A 6 12.25 6.15 3.54
N ALA A 7 11.70 7.08 4.31
CA ALA A 7 10.82 8.12 3.77
C ALA A 7 11.45 9.00 2.67
N PRO A 8 12.72 9.47 2.77
CA PRO A 8 13.36 10.26 1.71
C PRO A 8 13.56 9.54 0.39
N THR A 9 13.43 8.21 0.35
CA THR A 9 13.52 7.41 -0.89
C THR A 9 12.21 7.42 -1.68
N PHE A 10 11.07 7.57 -1.00
CA PHE A 10 9.74 7.44 -1.61
C PHE A 10 8.99 8.77 -1.71
N PHE A 11 9.26 9.72 -0.81
CA PHE A 11 8.55 10.99 -0.73
C PHE A 11 9.46 12.15 -1.05
N THR A 12 8.91 13.14 -1.72
CA THR A 12 9.50 14.45 -1.94
C THR A 12 8.53 15.53 -1.48
N VAL A 13 9.05 16.72 -1.18
CA VAL A 13 8.26 17.89 -0.79
C VAL A 13 8.58 19.04 -1.73
N ASN A 14 7.55 19.71 -2.24
CA ASN A 14 7.72 20.93 -2.99
C ASN A 14 8.17 22.07 -2.06
N GLU A 15 9.29 22.71 -2.37
CA GLU A 15 9.91 23.72 -1.51
C GLU A 15 9.10 25.02 -1.39
N LEU A 16 8.22 25.32 -2.36
CA LEU A 16 7.39 26.53 -2.37
C LEU A 16 5.99 26.28 -1.84
N SER A 17 5.34 25.18 -2.23
CA SER A 17 3.95 24.88 -1.86
C SER A 17 3.82 23.99 -0.62
N GLY A 18 4.88 23.30 -0.21
CA GLY A 18 4.84 22.31 0.88
C GLY A 18 4.12 21.01 0.50
N GLU A 19 3.76 20.82 -0.77
CA GLU A 19 3.07 19.62 -1.23
C GLU A 19 3.98 18.39 -1.15
N ILE A 20 3.52 17.34 -0.47
CA ILE A 20 4.23 16.05 -0.38
C ILE A 20 3.74 15.13 -1.49
N ARG A 21 4.66 14.61 -2.29
CA ARG A 21 4.39 13.67 -3.40
C ARG A 21 5.22 12.41 -3.30
N LEU A 22 4.75 11.36 -3.97
CA LEU A 22 5.59 10.21 -4.26
C LEU A 22 6.60 10.58 -5.35
N GLN A 23 7.89 10.38 -5.07
CA GLN A 23 8.94 10.42 -6.09
C GLN A 23 9.26 9.02 -6.63
N SER A 24 9.00 7.98 -5.82
CA SER A 24 9.23 6.57 -6.16
C SER A 24 8.06 5.72 -5.67
N SER A 25 7.82 4.59 -6.33
CA SER A 25 6.75 3.69 -5.94
C SER A 25 7.03 3.07 -4.56
N ILE A 26 6.12 3.29 -3.61
CA ILE A 26 6.15 2.60 -2.30
C ILE A 26 6.01 1.08 -2.41
N ALA A 27 5.59 0.56 -3.57
CA ALA A 27 5.51 -0.89 -3.79
C ALA A 27 6.90 -1.54 -3.85
N THR A 28 7.96 -0.79 -4.16
CA THR A 28 9.34 -1.31 -4.20
C THR A 28 10.04 -1.23 -2.85
N ASP A 29 9.32 -0.88 -1.78
CA ASP A 29 9.87 -0.90 -0.43
C ASP A 29 10.10 -2.34 0.05
N ALA A 30 11.37 -2.75 0.04
CA ALA A 30 11.81 -4.06 0.49
C ALA A 30 11.49 -4.33 1.97
N MET A 31 11.32 -3.28 2.78
CA MET A 31 10.95 -3.41 4.20
C MET A 31 9.45 -3.50 4.43
N LEU A 32 8.62 -3.35 3.38
CA LEU A 32 7.16 -3.36 3.46
C LEU A 32 6.62 -2.39 4.52
N THR A 33 7.24 -1.21 4.65
CA THR A 33 6.95 -0.25 5.72
C THR A 33 5.49 0.24 5.64
N ASN A 34 4.77 0.19 6.76
CA ASN A 34 3.38 0.68 6.85
C ASN A 34 3.27 2.13 7.33
N THR A 35 4.30 2.66 7.99
CA THR A 35 4.29 4.02 8.54
C THR A 35 5.58 4.75 8.16
N TYR A 36 5.48 5.85 7.43
CA TYR A 36 6.61 6.69 7.04
C TYR A 36 6.58 8.01 7.79
N PHE A 37 7.76 8.47 8.21
CA PHE A 37 7.95 9.74 8.91
C PHE A 37 8.72 10.72 8.03
N VAL A 38 7.99 11.68 7.45
CA VAL A 38 8.54 12.75 6.63
C VAL A 38 8.78 13.96 7.51
N LYS A 39 10.04 14.20 7.88
CA LYS A 39 10.42 15.40 8.63
C LYS A 39 10.67 16.56 7.65
N LEU A 40 9.94 17.63 7.90
CA LEU A 40 9.91 18.86 7.15
C LEU A 40 10.71 19.92 7.90
N LEU A 41 11.41 20.76 7.14
CA LEU A 41 12.09 21.95 7.61
C LEU A 41 11.64 23.10 6.73
N ALA A 42 11.14 24.17 7.34
CA ALA A 42 10.71 25.37 6.65
C ALA A 42 11.42 26.59 7.27
N TYR A 43 11.87 27.50 6.42
CA TYR A 43 12.58 28.72 6.80
C TYR A 43 12.16 29.87 5.89
N ASP A 44 12.30 31.10 6.38
CA ASP A 44 12.17 32.29 5.55
C ASP A 44 13.50 32.52 4.82
N THR A 45 13.46 32.73 3.51
CA THR A 45 14.63 33.07 2.69
C THR A 45 15.39 34.30 3.18
N ALA A 46 14.74 35.26 3.83
CA ALA A 46 15.39 36.43 4.41
C ALA A 46 16.15 36.10 5.71
N TYR A 47 15.76 35.04 6.43
CA TYR A 47 16.33 34.64 7.71
C TYR A 47 16.52 33.11 7.78
N PRO A 48 17.42 32.52 6.97
CA PRO A 48 17.56 31.07 6.84
C PRO A 48 18.07 30.37 8.11
N THR A 49 18.65 31.13 9.04
CA THR A 49 19.08 30.61 10.36
C THR A 49 17.90 30.36 11.30
N MET A 50 16.73 30.93 11.02
CA MET A 50 15.49 30.69 11.76
C MET A 50 14.62 29.72 10.96
N PHE A 51 14.53 28.49 11.46
CA PHE A 51 13.74 27.44 10.83
C PHE A 51 12.81 26.76 11.82
N GLY A 52 11.65 26.33 11.31
CA GLY A 52 10.71 25.45 11.99
C GLY A 52 10.84 24.03 11.49
N THR A 53 10.48 23.06 12.33
CA THR A 53 10.40 21.65 11.91
C THR A 53 9.05 21.05 12.24
N ALA A 54 8.61 20.11 11.42
CA ALA A 54 7.38 19.34 11.61
C ALA A 54 7.58 17.92 11.08
N THR A 55 6.77 16.97 11.54
CA THR A 55 6.79 15.59 11.03
C THR A 55 5.43 15.23 10.50
N ALA A 56 5.37 14.87 9.22
CA ALA A 56 4.21 14.28 8.59
C ALA A 56 4.28 12.75 8.70
N THR A 57 3.24 12.14 9.27
CA THR A 57 3.12 10.69 9.41
C THR A 57 2.22 10.16 8.29
N ILE A 58 2.76 9.28 7.45
CA ILE A 58 2.05 8.71 6.30
C ILE A 58 1.78 7.24 6.58
N PHE A 59 0.50 6.88 6.64
CA PHE A 59 0.05 5.50 6.82
C PHE A 59 -0.22 4.84 5.47
N VAL A 60 0.42 3.70 5.24
CA VAL A 60 0.27 2.90 4.03
C VAL A 60 -0.41 1.59 4.36
N ASN A 61 -1.58 1.40 3.76
CA ASN A 61 -2.37 0.20 3.92
C ASN A 61 -1.91 -0.86 2.89
N ARG A 62 -1.02 -1.78 3.30
CA ARG A 62 -0.49 -2.84 2.41
C ARG A 62 -1.25 -4.16 2.55
N ASN A 63 -1.69 -4.75 1.45
CA ASN A 63 -2.10 -6.16 1.41
C ASN A 63 -1.00 -6.89 0.61
N PRO A 64 -0.02 -7.54 1.28
CA PRO A 64 1.00 -8.32 0.61
C PRO A 64 0.47 -9.68 0.11
N ASN A 65 -0.61 -10.21 0.69
CA ASN A 65 -1.17 -11.51 0.32
C ASN A 65 -2.60 -11.35 -0.21
N GLY A 66 -2.75 -11.26 -1.52
CA GLY A 66 -4.09 -11.37 -2.14
C GLY A 66 -4.69 -12.77 -1.93
N PRO A 67 -6.02 -12.92 -2.05
CA PRO A 67 -6.67 -14.22 -1.96
C PRO A 67 -6.15 -15.16 -3.04
N VAL A 68 -5.74 -16.36 -2.65
CA VAL A 68 -5.25 -17.41 -3.53
C VAL A 68 -6.28 -18.54 -3.56
N PHE A 69 -6.76 -18.89 -4.75
CA PHE A 69 -7.62 -20.07 -4.91
C PHE A 69 -6.82 -21.33 -4.61
N LEU A 70 -7.38 -22.21 -3.78
CA LEU A 70 -6.82 -23.53 -3.51
C LEU A 70 -6.94 -24.46 -4.73
N ASN A 71 -7.98 -24.22 -5.53
CA ASN A 71 -8.34 -25.04 -6.69
C ASN A 71 -7.89 -24.38 -8.00
N GLN A 72 -6.60 -24.07 -8.14
CA GLN A 72 -6.07 -23.52 -9.38
C GLN A 72 -6.21 -24.59 -10.48
N ASN A 73 -6.88 -24.26 -11.59
CA ASN A 73 -7.10 -25.12 -12.77
C ASN A 73 -8.22 -26.18 -12.68
N CYS A 74 -9.27 -25.97 -11.88
CA CYS A 74 -10.40 -26.89 -11.90
C CYS A 74 -11.14 -26.92 -13.24
N ARG A 75 -11.36 -28.14 -13.76
CA ARG A 75 -12.27 -28.45 -14.86
C ARG A 75 -13.40 -29.31 -14.30
N ALA A 76 -14.64 -28.92 -14.57
CA ALA A 76 -15.81 -29.72 -14.24
C ALA A 76 -16.52 -30.09 -15.56
N SER A 77 -16.99 -31.33 -15.64
CA SER A 77 -17.88 -31.79 -16.72
C SER A 77 -19.26 -32.02 -16.12
N ILE A 78 -20.30 -31.56 -16.81
CA ILE A 78 -21.68 -31.63 -16.37
C ILE A 78 -22.50 -32.45 -17.36
N SER A 79 -23.46 -33.22 -16.85
CA SER A 79 -24.43 -33.94 -17.68
C SER A 79 -25.41 -32.96 -18.33
N GLU A 80 -25.82 -33.24 -19.56
CA GLU A 80 -26.87 -32.48 -20.25
C GLU A 80 -28.23 -32.56 -19.53
N THR A 81 -28.43 -33.58 -18.69
CA THR A 81 -29.64 -33.80 -17.89
C THR A 81 -29.57 -33.20 -16.48
N ALA A 82 -28.55 -32.38 -16.18
CA ALA A 82 -28.38 -31.78 -14.86
C ALA A 82 -29.58 -30.92 -14.45
N LEU A 83 -29.94 -31.01 -13.17
CA LEU A 83 -31.09 -30.30 -12.62
C LEU A 83 -30.77 -28.82 -12.39
N ILE A 84 -31.82 -27.97 -12.48
CA ILE A 84 -31.71 -26.55 -12.16
C ILE A 84 -31.30 -26.40 -10.68
N GLY A 85 -30.25 -25.63 -10.43
CA GLY A 85 -29.71 -25.38 -9.09
C GLY A 85 -28.72 -26.44 -8.61
N GLN A 86 -28.37 -27.43 -9.44
CA GLN A 86 -27.32 -28.40 -9.11
C GLN A 86 -25.97 -27.68 -8.95
N ASN A 87 -25.32 -27.86 -7.79
CA ASN A 87 -23.99 -27.33 -7.57
C ASN A 87 -22.96 -28.08 -8.41
N ILE A 88 -22.18 -27.35 -9.19
CA ILE A 88 -21.21 -27.89 -10.15
C ILE A 88 -19.81 -27.88 -9.54
N PHE A 89 -19.47 -26.84 -8.79
CA PHE A 89 -18.12 -26.64 -8.28
C PHE A 89 -18.09 -25.62 -7.13
N ASN A 90 -17.35 -25.94 -6.07
CA ASN A 90 -17.03 -25.01 -5.00
C ASN A 90 -15.61 -24.48 -5.16
N ALA A 91 -15.49 -23.16 -5.37
CA ALA A 91 -14.22 -22.46 -5.37
C ALA A 91 -13.90 -21.96 -3.95
N THR A 92 -12.76 -22.38 -3.42
CA THR A 92 -12.26 -21.89 -2.12
C THR A 92 -11.01 -21.05 -2.36
N ALA A 93 -10.99 -19.83 -1.83
CA ALA A 93 -9.82 -18.98 -1.80
C ALA A 93 -9.40 -18.70 -0.34
N VAL A 94 -8.09 -18.62 -0.12
CA VAL A 94 -7.49 -18.31 1.18
C VAL A 94 -6.70 -17.03 1.04
N ASP A 95 -6.94 -16.09 1.95
CA ASP A 95 -6.16 -14.86 2.11
C ASP A 95 -5.35 -15.01 3.40
N ALA A 96 -4.03 -14.87 3.31
CA ALA A 96 -3.12 -15.09 4.43
C ALA A 96 -2.91 -13.83 5.29
N ASP A 97 -3.53 -12.70 4.95
CA ASP A 97 -3.43 -11.48 5.74
C ASP A 97 -4.18 -11.62 7.08
N LEU A 98 -3.55 -11.10 8.15
CA LEU A 98 -4.11 -11.11 9.52
C LEU A 98 -5.44 -10.33 9.65
N VAL A 99 -5.73 -9.43 8.71
CA VAL A 99 -6.97 -8.65 8.66
C VAL A 99 -7.51 -8.64 7.24
N SER A 100 -8.69 -9.23 7.04
CA SER A 100 -9.41 -9.13 5.77
C SER A 100 -9.77 -7.67 5.50
N LYS A 101 -9.19 -7.09 4.45
CA LYS A 101 -9.55 -5.74 4.01
C LYS A 101 -10.81 -5.82 3.18
N ARG A 102 -11.96 -5.80 3.86
CA ARG A 102 -13.26 -5.67 3.18
C ARG A 102 -13.23 -4.38 2.36
N LYS A 103 -13.40 -4.53 1.04
CA LYS A 103 -13.68 -3.44 0.11
C LYS A 103 -15.14 -3.02 0.22
#